data_AF-A0A8B7NPY7-F1
#
_entry.id   AF-A0A8B7NPY7-F1
#
_cell.length_a   1.000
_cell.length_b   1.000
_cell.length_c   1.000
_cell.angle_alpha   90.00
_cell.angle_beta   90.00
_cell.angle_gamma   90.00
#
_symmetry.space_group_name_H-M   'P 1'
#
loop_
_entity.id
_entity.type
_entity.pdbx_description
1 polymer ?
#
loop_
_entity_poly.entity_id
_entity_poly.type
_entity_poly.pdbx_seq_one_letter_code
_entity_poly.pdbx_strand_id
1 'polypeptide(L)'
;MMSDTMSGVRQYQWLVWTAVVMLCLDLCFNSTVLLFSHSTLISLVIYIIQDVCLIFSIILISVATFSTSLLKMGLLKEAVRRVRWSALGMLSYLALSIGFHTVSLQQQWHEGDTYVWSDPMLAFFSIQRIAGGIHYYLFKRALFRLSDDKFYQ
;
A
#
# COMPACT_ATOMS: atom_id res chain seq x y z
N MET A 1 -0.98 -21.62 28.61
CA MET A 1 -2.16 -20.73 28.54
C MET A 1 -1.81 -19.24 28.56
N MET A 2 -1.15 -18.70 29.60
CA MET A 2 -0.72 -17.28 29.61
C MET A 2 0.57 -17.00 28.78
N SER A 3 1.38 -18.05 28.56
CA SER A 3 2.53 -18.04 27.64
C SER A 3 2.12 -17.98 26.16
N ASP A 4 1.02 -18.65 25.80
CA ASP A 4 0.58 -18.77 24.41
C ASP A 4 -0.07 -17.47 23.90
N THR A 5 -0.78 -16.76 24.77
CA THR A 5 -1.36 -15.44 24.46
C THR A 5 -0.28 -14.37 24.23
N MET A 6 0.82 -14.38 24.99
CA MET A 6 1.94 -13.44 24.78
C MET A 6 2.65 -13.64 23.44
N SER A 7 2.68 -14.88 22.93
CA SER A 7 3.30 -15.17 21.63
C SER A 7 2.49 -14.60 20.45
N GLY A 8 1.16 -14.65 20.53
CA GLY A 8 0.25 -14.13 19.50
C GLY A 8 0.27 -12.61 19.39
N VAL A 9 0.32 -11.89 20.53
CA VAL A 9 0.40 -10.41 20.55
C VAL A 9 1.70 -9.93 19.91
N ARG A 10 2.83 -10.58 20.23
CA ARG A 10 4.14 -10.22 19.66
C ARG A 10 4.20 -10.46 18.15
N GLN A 11 3.67 -11.58 17.66
CA GLN A 11 3.62 -11.88 16.22
C GLN A 11 2.78 -10.85 15.44
N TYR A 12 1.67 -10.42 16.02
CA TYR A 12 0.80 -9.41 15.43
C TYR A 12 1.47 -8.02 15.40
N GLN A 13 2.19 -7.67 16.46
CA GLN A 13 2.97 -6.44 16.52
C GLN A 13 4.08 -6.41 15.45
N TRP A 14 4.75 -7.54 15.20
CA TRP A 14 5.73 -7.67 14.11
C TRP A 14 5.10 -7.49 12.72
N LEU A 15 3.92 -8.06 12.47
CA LEU A 15 3.18 -7.88 11.22
C LEU A 15 2.85 -6.40 10.99
N VAL A 16 2.38 -5.71 12.02
CA VAL A 16 2.07 -4.28 12.00
C VAL A 16 3.31 -3.44 11.70
N TRP A 17 4.44 -3.70 12.39
CA TRP A 17 5.70 -2.99 12.13
C TRP A 17 6.22 -3.22 10.71
N THR A 18 6.13 -4.45 10.21
CA THR A 18 6.53 -4.79 8.84
C THR A 18 5.69 -4.02 7.82
N ALA A 19 4.37 -3.92 8.07
CA ALA A 19 3.45 -3.15 7.24
C ALA A 19 3.77 -1.64 7.24
N VAL A 20 4.18 -1.07 8.38
CA VAL A 20 4.64 0.33 8.48
C VAL A 20 5.92 0.55 7.68
N VAL A 21 6.91 -0.33 7.83
CA VAL A 21 8.18 -0.21 7.11
C VAL A 21 7.95 -0.28 5.60
N MET A 22 7.12 -1.20 5.13
CA MET A 22 6.74 -1.29 3.72
C MET A 22 6.06 -0.01 3.21
N LEU A 23 5.16 0.58 4.00
CA LEU A 23 4.50 1.84 3.66
C LEU A 23 5.48 3.01 3.58
N CYS A 24 6.45 3.07 4.51
CA CYS A 24 7.49 4.08 4.49
C CYS A 24 8.41 3.93 3.27
N LEU A 25 8.78 2.70 2.91
CA LEU A 25 9.56 2.43 1.70
C LEU A 25 8.81 2.86 0.44
N ASP A 26 7.53 2.50 0.33
CA ASP A 26 6.66 2.93 -0.77
C ASP A 26 6.61 4.46 -0.87
N LEU A 27 6.40 5.18 0.24
CA LEU A 27 6.38 6.64 0.27
C LEU A 27 7.72 7.27 -0.14
N CYS A 28 8.85 6.65 0.26
CA CYS A 28 10.18 7.09 -0.15
C CYS A 28 10.37 6.92 -1.67
N PHE A 29 10.05 5.76 -2.23
CA PHE A 29 10.17 5.50 -3.67
C PHE A 29 9.25 6.41 -4.48
N ASN A 30 8.00 6.53 -4.02
CA ASN A 30 7.01 7.42 -4.61
C ASN A 30 7.57 8.86 -4.63
N SER A 31 8.12 9.37 -3.54
CA SER A 31 8.73 10.72 -3.51
C SER A 31 9.96 10.88 -4.39
N THR A 32 10.79 9.84 -4.53
CA THR A 32 12.09 9.92 -5.22
C THR A 32 12.00 9.63 -6.72
N VAL A 33 10.87 9.13 -7.22
CA VAL A 33 10.72 8.74 -8.63
C VAL A 33 10.93 9.89 -9.62
N LEU A 34 10.66 11.13 -9.19
CA LEU A 34 10.90 12.33 -9.99
C LEU A 34 12.41 12.60 -10.20
N LEU A 35 13.26 12.16 -9.25
CA LEU A 35 14.71 12.33 -9.32
C LEU A 35 15.34 11.38 -10.35
N PHE A 36 14.72 10.21 -10.55
CA PHE A 36 15.23 9.15 -11.43
C PHE A 36 14.48 9.08 -12.77
N SER A 37 13.55 10.00 -13.03
CA SER A 37 12.69 10.00 -14.22
C SER A 37 13.46 10.18 -15.53
N HIS A 38 14.75 10.52 -15.48
CA HIS A 38 15.60 10.68 -16.65
C HIS A 38 16.12 9.33 -17.18
N SER A 39 16.23 8.31 -16.33
CA SER A 39 16.63 6.98 -16.75
C SER A 39 15.44 6.03 -16.72
N THR A 40 15.03 5.58 -17.91
CA THR A 40 13.91 4.65 -18.08
C THR A 40 14.13 3.33 -17.32
N LEU A 41 15.36 2.79 -17.35
CA LEU A 41 15.69 1.55 -16.65
C LEU A 41 15.56 1.68 -15.13
N ILE A 42 16.04 2.80 -14.57
CA ILE A 42 15.95 3.05 -13.13
C ILE A 42 14.49 3.30 -12.72
N SER A 43 13.75 4.08 -13.51
CA SER A 43 12.31 4.31 -13.30
C SER A 43 11.52 3.01 -13.30
N LEU A 44 11.81 2.10 -14.23
CA LEU A 44 11.18 0.78 -14.31
C LEU A 44 11.43 -0.06 -13.06
N VAL A 45 12.67 -0.11 -12.57
CA VAL A 45 13.00 -0.87 -11.35
C VAL A 45 12.31 -0.28 -10.12
N ILE A 46 12.29 1.04 -9.99
CA ILE A 46 11.60 1.72 -8.88
C ILE A 46 10.09 1.42 -8.92
N TYR A 47 9.45 1.51 -10.08
CA TYR A 47 8.02 1.20 -10.23
C TYR A 47 7.68 -0.24 -9.85
N ILE A 48 8.50 -1.21 -10.27
CA ILE A 48 8.31 -2.63 -9.90
C ILE A 48 8.44 -2.82 -8.39
N ILE A 49 9.48 -2.25 -7.77
CA ILE A 49 9.69 -2.35 -6.32
C ILE A 49 8.50 -1.74 -5.57
N GLN A 50 8.03 -0.56 -6.01
CA GLN A 50 6.92 0.13 -5.41
C GLN A 50 5.61 -0.69 -5.51
N ASP A 51 5.28 -1.21 -6.69
CA ASP A 51 4.08 -2.04 -6.88
C ASP A 51 4.11 -3.32 -6.02
N VAL A 52 5.30 -3.95 -5.89
CA VAL A 52 5.49 -5.11 -5.00
C VAL A 52 5.28 -4.72 -3.54
N CYS A 53 5.86 -3.62 -3.06
CA CYS A 53 5.65 -3.11 -1.70
C CYS A 53 4.17 -2.83 -1.41
N LEU A 54 3.46 -2.24 -2.38
CA LEU A 54 2.03 -1.92 -2.27
C LEU A 54 1.19 -3.21 -2.18
N ILE A 55 1.46 -4.21 -3.01
CA ILE A 55 0.81 -5.53 -2.96
C ILE A 55 1.06 -6.21 -1.60
N PHE A 56 2.31 -6.26 -1.13
CA PHE A 56 2.63 -6.84 0.18
C PHE A 56 1.91 -6.12 1.32
N SER A 57 1.84 -4.79 1.26
CA SER A 57 1.12 -3.98 2.25
C SER A 57 -0.37 -4.33 2.31
N ILE A 58 -1.01 -4.56 1.15
CA ILE A 58 -2.41 -5.02 1.06
C ILE A 58 -2.58 -6.41 1.66
N ILE A 59 -1.68 -7.35 1.34
CA ILE A 59 -1.72 -8.71 1.85
C ILE A 59 -1.57 -8.71 3.38
N LEU A 60 -0.60 -7.97 3.91
CA LEU A 60 -0.35 -7.89 5.36
C LEU A 60 -1.55 -7.35 6.12
N ILE A 61 -2.18 -6.27 5.66
CA ILE A 61 -3.39 -5.73 6.30
C ILE A 61 -4.56 -6.70 6.18
N SER A 62 -4.70 -7.38 5.05
CA SER A 62 -5.75 -8.38 4.84
C SER A 62 -5.58 -9.53 5.85
N VAL A 63 -4.39 -10.11 5.94
CA VAL A 63 -4.06 -11.19 6.88
C VAL A 63 -4.24 -10.74 8.32
N ALA A 64 -3.77 -9.54 8.68
CA ALA A 64 -3.96 -8.98 10.02
C ALA A 64 -5.45 -8.81 10.36
N THR A 65 -6.26 -8.35 9.41
CA THR A 65 -7.71 -8.16 9.65
C THR A 65 -8.46 -9.49 9.73
N PHE A 66 -8.10 -10.48 8.91
CA PHE A 66 -8.67 -11.82 8.97
C PHE A 66 -8.33 -12.52 10.28
N SER A 67 -7.06 -12.49 10.69
CA SER A 67 -6.59 -13.11 11.94
C SER A 67 -7.33 -12.52 13.14
N THR A 68 -7.44 -11.19 13.20
CA THR A 68 -8.16 -10.48 14.27
C THR A 68 -9.65 -10.77 14.27
N SER A 69 -10.27 -10.93 13.11
CA SER A 69 -11.71 -11.20 13.02
C SER A 69 -12.07 -12.66 13.33
N LEU A 70 -11.21 -13.61 12.94
CA LEU A 70 -11.34 -15.03 13.29
C LEU A 70 -11.16 -15.26 14.79
N LEU A 71 -10.26 -14.51 15.43
CA LEU A 71 -10.02 -14.59 16.88
C LEU A 71 -11.16 -13.96 17.70
N LYS A 72 -11.80 -12.91 17.20
CA LYS A 72 -12.80 -12.14 17.97
C LYS A 72 -14.14 -12.81 18.13
N MET A 73 -14.56 -13.66 17.21
CA MET A 73 -15.86 -14.34 17.19
C MET A 73 -15.90 -15.12 15.88
N GLY A 74 -16.62 -16.25 15.77
CA GLY A 74 -16.89 -16.94 14.50
C GLY A 74 -17.69 -16.14 13.45
N LEU A 75 -17.63 -14.81 13.46
CA LEU A 75 -18.31 -13.87 12.57
C LEU A 75 -17.40 -13.44 11.40
N LEU A 76 -17.15 -14.37 10.48
CA LEU A 76 -16.56 -14.09 9.16
C LEU A 76 -17.27 -12.92 8.44
N LYS A 77 -18.58 -12.76 8.69
CA LYS A 77 -19.44 -11.73 8.10
C LYS A 77 -19.02 -10.30 8.47
N GLU A 78 -18.53 -10.10 9.70
CA GLU A 78 -18.11 -8.76 10.17
C GLU A 78 -16.71 -8.38 9.65
N ALA A 79 -15.83 -9.38 9.54
CA ALA A 79 -14.51 -9.25 8.91
C ALA A 79 -14.64 -8.71 7.48
N VAL A 80 -15.50 -9.37 6.68
CA VAL A 80 -15.73 -9.04 5.28
C VAL A 80 -16.34 -7.64 5.13
N ARG A 81 -17.26 -7.24 6.02
CA ARG A 81 -17.87 -5.89 5.98
C ARG A 81 -16.84 -4.79 6.25
N ARG A 82 -15.94 -5.01 7.21
CA ARG A 82 -14.94 -4.02 7.62
C ARG A 82 -13.77 -3.91 6.63
N VAL A 83 -13.36 -5.04 6.04
CA VAL A 83 -12.29 -5.09 5.02
C VAL A 83 -12.74 -4.51 3.68
N ARG A 84 -14.01 -4.67 3.29
CA ARG A 84 -14.53 -4.28 1.97
C ARG A 84 -14.13 -2.87 1.53
N TRP A 85 -14.32 -1.87 2.37
CA TRP A 85 -14.03 -0.48 2.02
C TRP A 85 -12.54 -0.16 2.02
N SER A 86 -11.78 -0.72 2.96
CA SER A 86 -10.32 -0.55 3.03
C SER A 86 -9.62 -1.27 1.88
N ALA A 87 -9.98 -2.52 1.60
CA ALA A 87 -9.44 -3.30 0.50
C ALA A 87 -9.79 -2.70 -0.85
N LEU A 88 -11.04 -2.24 -1.05
CA LEU A 88 -11.43 -1.58 -2.30
C LEU A 88 -10.61 -0.32 -2.55
N GLY A 89 -10.41 0.53 -1.52
CA GLY A 89 -9.58 1.72 -1.63
C GLY A 89 -8.10 1.41 -1.91
N MET A 90 -7.56 0.34 -1.34
CA MET A 90 -6.18 -0.07 -1.61
C MET A 90 -6.02 -0.69 -3.01
N LEU A 91 -6.97 -1.51 -3.45
CA LEU A 91 -6.98 -2.09 -4.80
C LEU A 91 -7.16 -1.01 -5.88
N SER A 92 -8.03 -0.03 -5.64
CA SER A 92 -8.18 1.11 -6.54
C SER A 92 -6.89 1.92 -6.64
N TYR A 93 -6.18 2.08 -5.52
CA TYR A 93 -4.90 2.78 -5.53
C TYR A 93 -3.82 2.00 -6.29
N LEU A 94 -3.73 0.69 -6.08
CA LEU A 94 -2.82 -0.18 -6.84
C LEU A 94 -3.09 -0.09 -8.34
N ALA A 95 -4.35 -0.19 -8.77
CA ALA A 95 -4.72 -0.09 -10.18
C ALA A 95 -4.32 1.26 -10.78
N LEU A 96 -4.54 2.35 -10.02
CA LEU A 96 -4.18 3.70 -10.44
C LEU A 96 -2.65 3.89 -10.49
N SER A 97 -1.90 3.29 -9.57
CA SER A 97 -0.44 3.30 -9.55
C SER A 97 0.15 2.54 -10.74
N ILE A 98 -0.30 1.31 -11.00
CA ILE A 98 0.12 0.51 -12.17
C ILE A 98 -0.24 1.24 -13.46
N GLY A 99 -1.43 1.83 -13.54
CA GLY A 99 -1.85 2.65 -14.68
C GLY A 99 -0.90 3.83 -14.91
N PHE A 100 -0.52 4.53 -13.85
CA PHE A 100 0.46 5.62 -13.93
C PHE A 100 1.84 5.13 -14.37
N HIS A 101 2.35 4.05 -13.79
CA HIS A 101 3.65 3.47 -14.14
C HIS A 101 3.72 3.02 -15.60
N THR A 102 2.67 2.34 -16.08
CA THR A 102 2.61 1.85 -17.47
C THR A 102 2.58 2.99 -18.49
N VAL A 103 1.75 4.02 -18.25
CA VAL A 103 1.68 5.21 -19.12
C VAL A 103 3.00 5.98 -19.09
N SER A 104 3.60 6.16 -17.91
CA SER A 104 4.88 6.84 -17.73
C SER A 104 6.02 6.13 -18.49
N LEU A 105 6.13 4.81 -18.34
CA LEU A 105 7.14 4.01 -19.04
C LEU A 105 6.90 4.01 -20.55
N GLN A 106 5.65 3.94 -21.00
CA GLN A 106 5.31 3.97 -22.42
C GLN A 106 5.74 5.31 -23.05
N GLN A 107 5.51 6.45 -22.38
CA GLN A 107 5.98 7.75 -22.87
C GLN A 107 7.51 7.81 -22.90
N GLN A 108 8.19 7.37 -21.83
CA GLN A 108 9.65 7.35 -21.77
C GLN A 108 10.29 6.45 -22.86
N TRP A 109 9.65 5.35 -23.23
CA TRP A 109 10.12 4.47 -24.32
C TRP A 109 9.89 5.05 -25.72
N HIS A 110 8.81 5.80 -25.91
CA HIS A 110 8.41 6.27 -27.24
C HIS A 110 9.03 7.63 -27.61
N GLU A 111 9.22 8.53 -26.63
CA GLU A 111 9.60 9.93 -26.87
C GLU A 111 11.04 10.29 -26.47
N GLY A 112 11.89 9.30 -26.16
CA GLY A 112 13.34 9.42 -25.95
C GLY A 112 13.90 10.82 -25.58
N ASP A 113 14.23 11.01 -24.30
CA ASP A 113 14.90 12.17 -23.68
C ASP A 113 14.35 13.59 -23.93
N THR A 114 13.37 13.77 -24.82
CA THR A 114 13.03 15.12 -25.32
C THR A 114 11.74 15.72 -24.74
N TYR A 115 10.85 14.93 -24.15
CA TYR A 115 9.70 15.50 -23.43
C TYR A 115 9.10 14.52 -22.43
N VAL A 116 9.23 14.80 -21.13
CA VAL A 116 8.95 13.80 -20.07
C VAL A 116 7.52 13.92 -19.51
N TRP A 117 6.79 15.02 -19.77
CA TRP A 117 5.48 15.28 -19.14
C TRP A 117 4.52 16.03 -20.06
N SER A 118 3.62 15.30 -20.71
CA SER A 118 2.42 15.87 -21.34
C SER A 118 1.44 16.39 -20.27
N ASP A 119 0.67 17.45 -20.58
CA ASP A 119 -0.39 17.98 -19.69
C ASP A 119 -1.31 16.89 -19.10
N PRO A 120 -1.81 15.90 -19.88
CA PRO A 120 -2.58 14.79 -19.32
C PRO A 120 -1.76 13.90 -18.38
N MET A 121 -0.46 13.70 -18.61
CA MET A 121 0.39 12.93 -17.70
C MET A 121 0.64 13.67 -16.39
N LEU A 122 0.78 15.00 -16.42
CA LEU A 122 0.90 15.81 -15.22
C LEU A 122 -0.40 15.77 -14.38
N ALA A 123 -1.56 15.82 -15.05
CA ALA A 123 -2.85 15.65 -14.38
C ALA A 123 -2.96 14.25 -13.75
N PHE A 124 -2.58 13.20 -14.48
CA PHE A 124 -2.66 11.82 -14.01
C PHE A 124 -1.71 11.56 -12.83
N PHE A 125 -0.50 12.13 -12.87
CA PHE A 125 0.44 12.15 -11.76
C PHE A 125 -0.13 12.83 -10.52
N SER A 126 -0.74 14.00 -10.69
CA SER A 126 -1.34 14.75 -9.58
C SER A 126 -2.47 13.96 -8.92
N ILE A 127 -3.32 13.31 -9.73
CA ILE A 127 -4.38 12.42 -9.23
C ILE A 127 -3.78 11.23 -8.47
N GLN A 128 -2.72 10.61 -9.00
CA GLN A 128 -2.03 9.49 -8.34
C GLN A 128 -1.46 9.90 -6.98
N ARG A 129 -0.90 11.11 -6.85
CA ARG A 129 -0.36 11.62 -5.58
C ARG A 129 -1.43 11.87 -4.54
N ILE A 130 -2.54 12.48 -4.95
CA ILE A 130 -3.69 12.71 -4.06
C ILE A 130 -4.27 11.37 -3.59
N ALA A 131 -4.42 10.41 -4.52
CA ALA A 131 -4.88 9.06 -4.20
C ALA A 131 -3.91 8.35 -3.26
N GLY A 132 -2.61 8.55 -3.41
CA GLY A 132 -1.58 8.06 -2.49
C GLY A 132 -1.77 8.60 -1.08
N GLY A 133 -1.96 9.92 -0.93
CA GLY A 133 -2.27 10.53 0.36
C GLY A 133 -3.48 9.91 1.06
N ILE A 134 -4.56 9.66 0.31
CA ILE A 134 -5.77 8.98 0.81
C ILE A 134 -5.45 7.53 1.20
N HIS A 135 -4.70 6.81 0.37
CA HIS A 135 -4.27 5.44 0.65
C HIS A 135 -3.47 5.37 1.96
N TYR A 136 -2.44 6.22 2.14
CA TYR A 136 -1.64 6.25 3.36
C TYR A 136 -2.49 6.56 4.60
N TYR A 137 -3.45 7.48 4.49
CA TYR A 137 -4.37 7.78 5.58
C TYR A 137 -5.26 6.58 5.94
N LEU A 138 -5.85 5.93 4.94
CA LEU A 138 -6.69 4.74 5.15
C LEU A 138 -5.88 3.56 5.71
N PHE A 139 -4.65 3.39 5.23
CA PHE A 139 -3.70 2.40 5.71
C PHE A 139 -3.34 2.63 7.17
N LYS A 140 -2.91 3.86 7.51
CA LYS A 140 -2.62 4.26 8.90
C LYS A 140 -3.83 4.03 9.79
N ARG A 141 -5.03 4.44 9.35
CA ARG A 141 -6.27 4.23 10.13
C ARG A 141 -6.60 2.75 10.32
N ALA A 142 -6.40 1.92 9.31
CA ALA A 142 -6.58 0.47 9.42
C ALA A 142 -5.60 -0.12 10.42
N LEU A 143 -4.34 0.31 10.36
CA LEU A 143 -3.27 -0.12 11.25
C LEU A 143 -3.53 0.27 12.72
N PHE A 144 -3.94 1.51 12.98
CA PHE A 144 -4.29 1.95 14.35
C PHE A 144 -5.48 1.14 14.92
N ARG A 145 -6.50 0.86 14.11
CA ARG A 145 -7.63 0.01 14.52
C ARG A 145 -7.21 -1.44 14.79
N LEU A 146 -6.13 -1.89 14.16
CA LEU A 146 -5.55 -3.21 14.35
C LEU A 146 -4.70 -3.24 15.63
N SER A 147 -3.90 -2.21 15.92
CA SER A 147 -3.01 -2.12 17.08
C SER A 147 -3.66 -1.72 18.39
N ASP A 148 -4.88 -1.18 18.38
CA ASP A 148 -5.58 -0.79 19.60
C ASP A 148 -5.96 -2.04 20.42
N ASP A 149 -5.20 -2.26 21.49
CA ASP A 149 -5.12 -3.47 22.34
C ASP A 149 -6.42 -3.79 23.10
N LYS A 150 -7.45 -2.93 23.00
CA LYS A 150 -8.78 -3.11 23.63
C LYS A 150 -9.62 -4.26 23.07
N PHE A 151 -9.03 -5.08 22.22
CA PHE A 151 -9.71 -6.13 21.49
C PHE A 151 -9.14 -7.53 21.77
N TYR A 152 -8.13 -7.62 22.62
CA TYR A 152 -7.53 -8.86 23.13
C TYR A 152 -7.82 -9.12 24.62
N GLN A 153 -8.62 -8.26 25.27
CA GLN A 153 -9.30 -8.57 26.54
C GLN A 153 -10.67 -9.15 26.24
#